data_AF-A0A932GFR1-F1
#
_entry.id   AF-A0A932GFR1-F1
#
_cell.length_a   1.000
_cell.length_b   1.000
_cell.length_c   1.000
_cell.angle_alpha   90.00
_cell.angle_beta   90.00
_cell.angle_gamma   90.00
#
_symmetry.space_group_name_H-M   'P 1'
#
loop_
_entity.id
_entity.type
_entity.pdbx_description
1 polymer ?
#
loop_
_entity_poly.entity_id
_entity_poly.type
_entity_poly.pdbx_seq_one_letter_code
_entity_poly.pdbx_strand_id
1 'polypeptide(L)'
;MSVSTSNDPQARVYGGRLVGVANSARDARLVIGTLLGFFDVAFGSVQGSGRYKQIALPRHLCMYLLRIYTRMSFPQIGKTLGGRDHSTVVSACYKAMALRHDSEQGRTLASLRSLLEGAGLSPDLGRLPSPRKRPGAPIYE
;
A
#
# COMPACT_ATOMS: atom_id res chain seq x y z
N MET A 1 23.01 -3.58 -38.05
CA MET A 1 23.11 -2.95 -36.72
C MET A 1 21.71 -2.93 -36.10
N SER A 2 21.39 -3.91 -35.26
CA SER A 2 20.07 -4.05 -34.65
C SER A 2 20.07 -3.30 -33.33
N VAL A 3 19.47 -2.11 -33.30
CA VAL A 3 19.25 -1.35 -32.07
C VAL A 3 17.96 -1.83 -31.42
N SER A 4 18.09 -2.69 -30.42
CA SER A 4 16.96 -3.13 -29.59
C SER A 4 16.41 -1.92 -28.82
N THR A 5 15.17 -1.57 -29.10
CA THR A 5 14.37 -0.58 -28.39
C THR A 5 14.15 -1.01 -26.94
N SER A 6 14.95 -0.49 -26.00
CA SER A 6 14.64 -0.54 -24.57
C SER A 6 13.86 0.71 -24.18
N ASN A 7 12.58 0.72 -24.55
CA ASN A 7 11.62 1.73 -24.11
C ASN A 7 11.19 1.39 -22.67
N ASP A 8 11.89 1.93 -21.68
CA ASP A 8 11.55 1.76 -20.25
C ASP A 8 10.91 3.05 -19.71
N PRO A 9 9.58 3.14 -19.55
CA PRO A 9 8.84 4.39 -19.32
C PRO A 9 8.79 4.84 -17.84
N GLN A 10 9.74 4.47 -16.99
CA GLN A 10 9.53 4.40 -15.52
C GLN A 10 10.39 5.33 -14.64
N ALA A 11 10.97 6.40 -15.20
CA ALA A 11 11.53 7.52 -14.44
C ALA A 11 10.56 8.71 -14.48
N ARG A 12 9.90 9.00 -13.34
CA ARG A 12 9.10 10.23 -13.17
C ARG A 12 9.80 11.13 -12.17
N VAL A 13 10.21 12.30 -12.64
CA VAL A 13 10.75 13.37 -11.79
C VAL A 13 9.58 13.97 -11.01
N TYR A 14 9.61 13.87 -9.68
CA TYR A 14 8.75 14.65 -8.79
C TYR A 14 9.63 15.63 -8.00
N GLY A 15 9.37 16.93 -8.13
CA GLY A 15 10.03 17.98 -7.35
C GLY A 15 11.54 18.14 -7.57
N GLY A 16 12.07 17.79 -8.75
CA GLY A 16 13.47 18.03 -9.11
C GLY A 16 14.51 17.10 -8.47
N ARG A 17 14.08 16.13 -7.65
CA ARG A 17 14.98 15.11 -7.08
C ARG A 17 14.90 13.83 -7.90
N LEU A 18 16.05 13.32 -8.33
CA LEU A 18 16.16 11.96 -8.86
C LEU A 18 15.86 10.99 -7.72
N VAL A 19 14.60 10.60 -7.55
CA VAL A 19 14.23 9.52 -6.64
C VAL A 19 14.67 8.23 -7.32
N GLY A 20 15.78 7.68 -6.85
CA GLY A 20 16.41 6.49 -7.39
C GLY A 20 15.41 5.34 -7.54
N VAL A 21 15.10 5.02 -8.79
CA VAL A 21 14.42 3.77 -9.18
C VAL A 21 15.41 2.65 -8.94
N ALA A 22 15.46 2.11 -7.72
CA ALA A 22 16.36 0.99 -7.47
C ALA A 22 15.95 0.00 -6.37
N ASN A 23 14.89 0.19 -5.56
CA ASN A 23 14.69 -0.80 -4.49
C ASN A 23 13.28 -0.94 -3.90
N SER A 24 12.31 -1.37 -4.73
CA SER A 24 10.96 -1.75 -4.23
C SER A 24 10.99 -2.79 -3.10
N ALA A 25 12.04 -3.60 -3.00
CA ALA A 25 12.24 -4.52 -1.88
C ALA A 25 12.65 -3.80 -0.58
N ARG A 26 13.52 -2.78 -0.65
CA ARG A 26 13.88 -1.94 0.51
C ARG A 26 12.68 -1.14 0.99
N ASP A 27 11.95 -0.53 0.05
CA ASP A 27 10.78 0.28 0.36
C ASP A 27 9.70 -0.57 1.02
N ALA A 28 9.46 -1.79 0.50
CA ALA A 28 8.54 -2.74 1.12
C ALA A 28 8.96 -3.13 2.54
N ARG A 29 10.26 -3.42 2.76
CA ARG A 29 10.78 -3.74 4.09
C ARG A 29 10.60 -2.57 5.06
N LEU A 30 10.83 -1.34 4.61
CA LEU A 30 10.63 -0.15 5.43
C LEU A 30 9.16 0.03 5.80
N VAL A 31 8.26 -0.03 4.81
CA VAL A 31 6.81 0.08 5.03
C VAL A 31 6.31 -0.96 6.03
N ILE A 32 6.72 -2.22 5.83
CA ILE A 32 6.35 -3.32 6.74
C ILE A 32 6.92 -3.04 8.13
N GLY A 33 8.22 -2.74 8.25
CA GLY A 33 8.88 -2.50 9.53
C GLY A 33 8.26 -1.36 10.33
N THR A 34 8.01 -0.22 9.69
CA THR A 34 7.35 0.94 10.31
C THR A 34 5.96 0.58 10.83
N LEU A 35 5.18 -0.18 10.05
CA LEU A 35 3.84 -0.58 10.47
C LEU A 35 3.88 -1.59 11.63
N LEU A 36 4.77 -2.59 11.58
CA LEU A 36 4.89 -3.58 12.65
C LEU A 36 5.30 -2.91 13.97
N GLY A 37 6.26 -1.99 13.93
CA GLY A 37 6.69 -1.24 15.11
C GLY A 37 5.62 -0.28 15.63
N PHE A 38 4.80 0.30 14.76
CA PHE A 38 3.71 1.19 15.18
C PHE A 38 2.58 0.45 15.91
N PHE A 39 2.22 -0.75 15.44
CA PHE A 39 1.14 -1.55 16.03
C PHE A 39 1.61 -2.54 17.10
N ASP A 40 2.91 -2.61 17.35
CA ASP A 40 3.54 -3.62 18.21
C ASP A 40 3.10 -5.06 17.88
N VAL A 41 3.13 -5.38 16.58
CA VAL A 41 2.72 -6.71 16.07
C VAL A 41 3.87 -7.41 15.39
N ALA A 42 3.96 -8.73 15.61
CA ALA A 42 4.91 -9.56 14.90
C ALA A 42 4.55 -9.71 13.41
N PHE A 43 5.56 -9.79 12.54
CA PHE A 43 5.36 -10.04 11.11
C PHE A 43 4.54 -11.33 10.85
N GLY A 44 4.80 -12.38 11.63
CA GLY A 44 4.06 -13.64 11.56
C GLY A 44 2.55 -13.49 11.79
N SER A 45 2.13 -12.56 12.65
CA SER A 45 0.69 -12.28 12.87
C SER A 45 0.04 -11.62 11.65
N VAL A 46 0.76 -10.73 10.98
CA VAL A 46 0.29 -10.09 9.74
C VAL A 46 0.22 -11.11 8.60
N GLN A 47 1.17 -12.06 8.51
CA GLN A 47 1.16 -13.15 7.54
C GLN A 47 0.12 -14.24 7.83
N GLY A 48 -0.12 -14.55 9.10
CA GLY A 48 -1.06 -15.60 9.54
C GLY A 48 -2.53 -15.30 9.27
N SER A 49 -3.40 -16.29 9.42
CA SER A 49 -4.83 -16.20 9.12
C SER A 49 -5.68 -15.50 10.20
N GLY A 50 -5.05 -14.96 11.25
CA GLY A 50 -5.73 -14.36 12.40
C GLY A 50 -6.75 -13.30 12.00
N ARG A 51 -8.02 -13.49 12.41
CA ARG A 51 -9.16 -12.62 12.06
C ARG A 51 -9.45 -11.55 13.12
N TYR A 52 -8.73 -11.56 14.25
CA TYR A 52 -8.88 -10.57 15.30
C TYR A 52 -8.70 -9.15 14.76
N LYS A 53 -9.57 -8.22 15.18
CA LYS A 53 -9.59 -6.83 14.68
C LYS A 53 -8.22 -6.15 14.83
N GLN A 54 -7.52 -6.43 15.92
CA GLN A 54 -6.18 -5.94 16.23
C GLN A 54 -5.11 -6.37 15.21
N ILE A 55 -5.31 -7.48 14.51
CA ILE A 55 -4.38 -7.99 13.47
C ILE A 55 -4.91 -7.67 12.07
N ALA A 56 -6.22 -7.71 11.88
CA ALA A 56 -6.86 -7.45 10.60
C ALA A 56 -6.65 -5.99 10.13
N LEU A 57 -6.74 -5.02 11.05
CA LEU A 57 -6.51 -3.61 10.76
C LEU A 57 -5.08 -3.31 10.27
N PRO A 58 -4.01 -3.66 11.02
CA PRO A 58 -2.64 -3.46 10.54
C PRO A 58 -2.36 -4.20 9.24
N ARG A 59 -2.94 -5.37 9.02
CA ARG A 59 -2.82 -6.10 7.75
C ARG A 59 -3.43 -5.33 6.58
N HIS A 60 -4.63 -4.77 6.74
CA HIS A 60 -5.26 -3.99 5.68
C HIS A 60 -4.46 -2.72 5.36
N LEU A 61 -3.98 -2.03 6.41
CA LEU A 61 -3.12 -0.86 6.25
C LEU A 61 -1.80 -1.22 5.57
N CYS A 62 -1.18 -2.35 5.91
CA CYS A 62 0.06 -2.82 5.29
C CYS A 62 -0.11 -3.06 3.78
N MET A 63 -1.17 -3.75 3.38
CA MET A 63 -1.50 -3.97 1.96
C MET A 63 -1.70 -2.66 1.21
N TYR A 64 -2.40 -1.71 1.83
CA TYR A 64 -2.63 -0.39 1.27
C TYR A 64 -1.35 0.43 1.14
N LEU A 65 -0.54 0.50 2.20
CA LEU A 65 0.72 1.25 2.21
C LEU A 65 1.72 0.67 1.21
N LEU A 66 1.85 -0.65 1.15
CA LEU A 66 2.68 -1.31 0.12
C LEU A 66 2.21 -0.93 -1.28
N ARG A 67 0.89 -0.83 -1.51
CA ARG A 67 0.36 -0.48 -2.83
C ARG A 67 0.69 0.96 -3.25
N ILE A 68 0.72 1.90 -2.31
CA ILE A 68 0.98 3.31 -2.61
C ILE A 68 2.47 3.67 -2.53
N TYR A 69 3.24 3.09 -1.62
CA TYR A 69 4.65 3.44 -1.42
C TYR A 69 5.61 2.52 -2.19
N THR A 70 5.11 1.42 -2.76
CA THR A 70 5.92 0.50 -3.56
C THR A 70 5.30 0.25 -4.93
N ARG A 71 6.11 -0.22 -5.87
CA ARG A 71 5.64 -0.57 -7.23
C ARG A 71 5.10 -2.00 -7.33
N MET A 72 4.85 -2.67 -6.20
CA MET A 72 4.36 -4.05 -6.20
C MET A 72 2.95 -4.16 -6.77
N SER A 73 2.70 -5.26 -7.49
CA SER A 73 1.37 -5.64 -7.95
C SER A 73 0.55 -6.29 -6.82
N PHE A 74 -0.77 -6.31 -6.94
CA PHE A 74 -1.65 -6.99 -5.97
C PHE A 74 -1.24 -8.45 -5.66
N PRO A 75 -0.92 -9.31 -6.65
CA PRO A 75 -0.46 -10.67 -6.36
C PRO A 75 0.92 -10.70 -5.68
N GLN A 76 1.84 -9.77 -6.00
CA GLN A 76 3.13 -9.70 -5.31
C GLN A 76 2.96 -9.31 -3.83
N ILE A 77 2.12 -8.32 -3.54
CA ILE A 77 1.81 -7.92 -2.15
C ILE A 77 1.21 -9.10 -1.37
N GLY A 78 0.30 -9.85 -2.00
CA GLY A 78 -0.30 -11.05 -1.41
C GLY A 78 0.74 -12.11 -1.07
N LYS A 79 1.68 -12.38 -1.99
CA LYS A 79 2.81 -13.31 -1.77
C LYS A 79 3.69 -12.87 -0.60
N THR A 80 4.07 -11.59 -0.55
CA THR A 80 4.90 -11.03 0.54
C THR A 80 4.24 -11.18 1.92
N LEU A 81 2.92 -11.04 1.98
CA LEU A 81 2.13 -11.08 3.22
C LEU A 81 1.56 -12.47 3.52
N GLY A 82 2.25 -13.54 3.12
CA GLY A 82 1.88 -14.93 3.45
C GLY A 82 1.07 -15.66 2.38
N GLY A 83 1.28 -15.36 1.09
CA GLY A 83 0.67 -16.13 0.00
C GLY A 83 -0.84 -15.89 -0.22
N ARG A 84 -1.34 -14.67 0.06
CA ARG A 84 -2.77 -14.36 -0.04
C ARG A 84 -3.24 -14.06 -1.46
N ASP A 85 -4.51 -14.37 -1.73
CA ASP A 85 -5.18 -14.04 -2.99
C ASP A 85 -5.14 -12.54 -3.29
N HIS A 86 -4.91 -12.20 -4.55
CA HIS A 86 -4.88 -10.81 -5.03
C HIS A 86 -6.19 -10.07 -4.73
N SER A 87 -7.33 -10.77 -4.79
CA SER A 87 -8.67 -10.22 -4.48
C SER A 87 -8.78 -9.80 -3.01
N THR A 88 -8.11 -10.51 -2.09
CA THR A 88 -7.99 -10.14 -0.68
C THR A 88 -7.22 -8.85 -0.52
N VAL A 89 -6.11 -8.69 -1.25
CA VAL A 89 -5.30 -7.45 -1.23
C VAL A 89 -6.11 -6.27 -1.75
N VAL A 90 -6.86 -6.47 -2.83
CA VAL A 90 -7.75 -5.45 -3.39
C VAL A 90 -8.82 -5.05 -2.38
N SER A 91 -9.51 -6.01 -1.76
CA SER A 91 -10.51 -5.76 -0.71
C SER A 91 -9.93 -5.00 0.48
N ALA A 92 -8.74 -5.39 0.93
CA ALA A 92 -8.00 -4.73 1.99
C ALA A 92 -7.65 -3.27 1.66
N CYS A 93 -7.21 -2.99 0.43
CA CYS A 93 -6.95 -1.63 -0.03
C CYS A 93 -8.22 -0.77 0.06
N TYR A 94 -9.38 -1.28 -0.40
CA TYR A 94 -10.64 -0.56 -0.28
C TYR A 94 -11.03 -0.27 1.17
N LYS A 95 -10.87 -1.27 2.06
CA LYS A 95 -11.14 -1.08 3.49
C LYS A 95 -10.25 0.00 4.08
N ALA A 96 -8.94 -0.08 3.86
CA ALA A 96 -7.97 0.93 4.31
C ALA A 96 -8.27 2.33 3.79
N MET A 97 -8.73 2.45 2.53
CA MET A 97 -9.19 3.74 1.98
C MET A 97 -10.39 4.31 2.73
N ALA A 98 -11.35 3.48 3.11
CA ALA A 98 -12.52 3.89 3.88
C ALA A 98 -12.14 4.35 5.30
N LEU A 99 -11.10 3.75 5.91
CA LEU A 99 -10.60 4.17 7.23
C LEU A 99 -10.09 5.61 7.25
N ARG A 100 -9.78 6.23 6.09
CA ARG A 100 -9.41 7.65 6.02
C ARG A 100 -10.52 8.58 6.49
N HIS A 101 -11.77 8.16 6.37
CA HIS A 101 -12.92 8.94 6.82
C HIS A 101 -13.26 8.70 8.30
N ASP A 102 -12.65 7.70 8.94
CA ASP A 102 -12.82 7.41 10.35
C ASP A 102 -11.90 8.33 11.18
N SER A 103 -12.45 8.93 12.23
CA SER A 103 -11.74 9.94 13.03
C SER A 103 -10.58 9.37 13.86
N GLU A 104 -10.65 8.10 14.27
CA GLU A 104 -9.56 7.46 15.02
C GLU A 104 -8.56 6.80 14.08
N GLN A 105 -9.05 5.99 13.15
CA GLN A 105 -8.19 5.19 12.28
C GLN A 105 -7.53 6.04 11.19
N GLY A 106 -8.18 7.12 10.77
CA GLY A 106 -7.62 8.11 9.85
C GLY A 106 -6.41 8.82 10.44
N ARG A 107 -6.44 9.15 11.74
CA ARG A 107 -5.28 9.72 12.46
C ARG A 107 -4.11 8.75 12.49
N THR A 108 -4.36 7.49 12.80
CA THR A 108 -3.35 6.43 12.77
C THR A 108 -2.70 6.29 11.39
N LEU A 109 -3.51 6.25 10.33
CA LEU A 109 -2.99 6.20 8.97
C LEU A 109 -2.20 7.47 8.60
N ALA A 110 -2.64 8.65 9.03
CA ALA A 110 -1.90 9.89 8.83
C ALA A 110 -0.53 9.88 9.52
N SER A 111 -0.46 9.39 10.77
CA SER A 111 0.81 9.23 11.50
C SER A 111 1.77 8.28 10.78
N LEU A 112 1.29 7.10 10.33
CA LEU A 112 2.09 6.16 9.56
C LEU A 112 2.61 6.78 8.26
N ARG A 113 1.77 7.53 7.55
CA ARG A 113 2.19 8.23 6.33
C ARG A 113 3.24 9.29 6.62
N SER A 114 3.07 10.08 7.67
CA SER A 114 4.05 11.08 8.10
C SER A 114 5.42 10.46 8.40
N LEU A 115 5.45 9.32 9.10
CA LEU A 115 6.69 8.59 9.38
C LEU A 115 7.39 8.07 8.11
N LEU A 116 6.62 7.53 7.16
CA LEU A 116 7.16 7.04 5.89
C LEU A 116 7.67 8.18 5.00
N GLU A 117 6.95 9.29 4.96
CA GLU A 117 7.33 10.49 4.21
C GLU A 117 8.59 11.15 4.82
N GLY A 118 8.71 11.19 6.14
CA GLY A 118 9.92 11.61 6.85
C GLY A 118 11.14 10.72 6.57
N ALA A 119 10.91 9.44 6.27
CA ALA A 119 11.96 8.50 5.85
C ALA A 119 12.34 8.63 4.36
N GLY A 120 11.73 9.56 3.62
CA GLY A 120 12.02 9.85 2.21
C GLY A 120 11.21 9.02 1.20
N LEU A 121 10.18 8.29 1.64
CA LEU A 121 9.27 7.56 0.74
C LEU A 121 8.12 8.46 0.29
N SER A 122 7.90 8.55 -1.01
CA SER A 122 6.76 9.29 -1.58
C SER A 122 5.64 8.33 -2.00
N PRO A 123 4.36 8.64 -1.69
CA PRO A 123 3.24 7.81 -2.10
C PRO A 123 2.87 8.04 -3.59
N ASP A 124 2.75 6.96 -4.35
CA ASP A 124 2.17 6.90 -5.69
C ASP A 124 0.66 6.59 -5.59
N LEU A 125 -0.14 7.65 -5.39
CA LEU A 125 -1.60 7.54 -5.26
C LEU A 125 -2.29 7.14 -6.57
N GLY A 126 -1.62 7.28 -7.72
CA GLY A 126 -2.16 6.89 -9.03
C GLY A 126 -2.31 5.38 -9.22
N ARG A 127 -1.73 4.58 -8.32
CA ARG A 127 -1.80 3.11 -8.33
C ARG A 127 -2.98 2.53 -7.57
N LEU A 128 -3.74 3.35 -6.87
CA LEU A 128 -4.83 2.87 -6.03
C LEU A 128 -6.00 2.38 -6.91
N PRO A 129 -6.66 1.26 -6.55
CA PRO A 129 -7.81 0.82 -7.32
C PRO A 129 -8.91 1.88 -7.24
N SER A 130 -9.51 2.23 -8.38
CA SER A 130 -10.62 3.19 -8.44
C SER A 130 -11.72 2.76 -7.47
N PRO A 131 -12.31 3.66 -6.67
CA PRO A 131 -13.43 3.32 -5.81
C PRO A 131 -14.46 2.53 -6.62
N ARG A 132 -14.85 1.33 -6.14
CA ARG A 132 -15.94 0.61 -6.82
C ARG A 132 -17.12 1.56 -6.85
N LYS A 133 -17.64 1.88 -8.05
CA LYS A 133 -18.93 2.58 -8.21
C LYS A 133 -19.91 1.85 -7.29
N ARG A 134 -20.50 2.53 -6.31
CA ARG A 134 -21.51 1.88 -5.44
C ARG A 134 -22.58 1.32 -6.39
N PRO A 135 -22.82 0.00 -6.46
CA PRO A 135 -23.97 -0.49 -7.19
C PRO A 135 -25.21 0.05 -6.47
N GLY A 136 -26.02 0.85 -7.16
CA GLY A 136 -27.23 1.47 -6.62
C GLY A 136 -27.09 2.85 -5.97
N ALA A 137 -26.13 3.70 -6.40
CA ALA A 137 -26.23 5.12 -6.06
C ALA A 137 -27.56 5.69 -6.62
N PRO A 138 -28.38 6.38 -5.81
CA PRO A 138 -29.67 6.90 -6.28
C PRO A 138 -29.42 7.85 -7.44
N ILE A 139 -30.06 7.56 -8.57
CA ILE A 139 -30.19 8.49 -9.68
C ILE A 139 -31.22 9.49 -9.19
N TYR A 140 -30.80 10.69 -8.78
CA TYR A 140 -31.75 11.78 -8.65
C TYR A 140 -31.98 12.32 -10.06
N GLU A 141 -33.22 12.23 -10.54
CA GLU A 141 -33.69 12.96 -11.72
C GLU A 141 -33.81 14.46 -11.40
#